data_AF-A0A7C7V1M0-F1
#
_entry.id   AF-A0A7C7V1M0-F1
#
_cell.length_a   1.000
_cell.length_b   1.000
_cell.length_c   1.000
_cell.angle_alpha   90.00
_cell.angle_beta   90.00
_cell.angle_gamma   90.00
#
_symmetry.space_group_name_H-M   'P 1'
#
loop_
_entity.id
_entity.type
_entity.pdbx_description
1 polymer ?
#
loop_
_entity_poly.entity_id
_entity_poly.type
_entity_poly.pdbx_seq_one_letter_code
_entity_poly.pdbx_strand_id
1 'polypeptide(L)'
;MPHNARTNLAQRFYMQELQIFKQRLEKYIGHEITNEDIPDAIDIYNENRQLLRELYDLRGLEDYPLISGRETGGVLYWVNASPKDKANETLKACLYFEIKGTR
;
A
#
# COMPACT_ATOMS: atom_id res chain seq x y z
N MET A 1 14.56 10.31 -4.45
CA MET A 1 14.30 10.68 -3.03
C MET A 1 15.49 11.47 -2.53
N PRO A 2 15.30 12.64 -1.91
CA PRO A 2 16.41 13.44 -1.38
C PRO A 2 17.05 12.76 -0.16
N HIS A 3 18.38 12.82 -0.04
CA HIS A 3 19.13 12.20 1.07
C HIS A 3 18.89 12.89 2.44
N ASN A 4 18.37 14.12 2.45
CA ASN A 4 18.09 14.94 3.64
C ASN A 4 16.60 15.32 3.77
N ALA A 5 15.72 14.33 3.63
CA ALA A 5 14.25 14.48 3.51
C ALA A 5 13.55 15.27 4.64
N ARG A 6 14.19 15.47 5.81
CA ARG A 6 13.61 16.23 6.94
C ARG A 6 13.77 17.74 6.80
N THR A 7 14.50 18.24 5.81
CA THR A 7 14.69 19.68 5.61
C THR A 7 13.61 20.26 4.70
N ASN A 8 13.18 21.49 4.98
CA ASN A 8 12.21 22.21 4.14
C ASN A 8 12.68 22.33 2.68
N LEU A 9 13.98 22.51 2.46
CA LEU A 9 14.56 22.58 1.11
C LEU A 9 14.38 21.25 0.37
N ALA A 10 14.70 20.12 1.01
CA ALA A 10 14.55 18.80 0.42
C ALA A 10 13.08 18.47 0.10
N GLN A 11 12.16 18.85 0.97
CA GLN A 11 10.73 18.66 0.75
C GLN A 11 10.22 19.47 -0.45
N ARG A 12 10.61 20.76 -0.54
CA ARG A 12 10.26 21.60 -1.69
C ARG A 12 10.83 21.07 -3.01
N PHE A 13 12.10 20.66 -2.99
CA PHE A 13 12.75 20.04 -4.15
C PHE A 13 12.02 18.76 -4.58
N TYR A 14 11.68 17.89 -3.63
CA TYR A 14 10.99 16.65 -3.93
C TYR A 14 9.57 16.87 -4.45
N MET A 15 8.86 17.89 -3.95
CA MET A 15 7.55 18.28 -4.48
C MET A 15 7.63 18.71 -5.95
N GLN A 16 8.66 19.47 -6.32
CA GLN A 16 8.90 19.86 -7.72
C GLN A 16 9.16 18.63 -8.60
N GLU A 17 9.99 17.70 -8.14
CA GLU A 17 10.25 16.44 -8.86
C GLU A 17 8.95 15.63 -9.07
N LEU A 18 8.08 15.56 -8.06
CA LEU A 18 6.78 14.89 -8.18
C LEU A 18 5.86 15.59 -9.18
N GLN A 19 5.84 16.92 -9.22
CA GLN A 19 5.06 17.68 -10.20
C GLN A 19 5.55 17.42 -11.63
N ILE A 20 6.87 17.41 -11.85
CA ILE A 20 7.47 17.07 -13.16
C ILE A 20 7.14 15.63 -13.55
N PHE A 21 7.21 14.71 -12.60
CA PHE A 21 6.86 13.31 -12.83
C PHE A 21 5.38 13.15 -13.22
N LYS A 22 4.46 13.80 -12.48
CA LYS A 22 3.02 13.83 -12.79
C LYS A 22 2.79 14.28 -14.24
N GLN A 23 3.33 15.44 -14.62
CA GLN A 23 3.18 15.99 -15.98
C GLN A 23 3.68 15.05 -17.07
N ARG A 24 4.83 14.40 -16.85
CA ARG A 24 5.37 13.42 -17.80
C ARG A 24 4.52 12.17 -17.90
N LEU A 25 3.99 11.70 -16.76
CA LEU A 25 3.12 10.54 -16.72
C LEU A 25 1.79 10.81 -17.42
N GLU A 26 1.15 11.96 -17.17
CA GLU A 26 -0.08 12.40 -17.84
C GLU A 26 0.10 12.44 -19.36
N LYS A 27 1.21 13.02 -19.82
CA LYS A 27 1.56 13.03 -21.26
C LYS A 27 1.75 11.63 -21.82
N TYR A 28 2.34 10.72 -21.04
CA TYR A 28 2.58 9.34 -21.46
C TYR A 28 1.28 8.52 -21.54
N ILE A 29 0.38 8.65 -20.56
CA ILE A 29 -0.89 7.92 -20.52
C ILE A 29 -2.00 8.58 -21.34
N GLY A 30 -1.81 9.85 -21.75
CA GLY A 30 -2.80 10.61 -22.53
C GLY A 30 -4.03 11.05 -21.74
N HIS A 31 -3.93 11.10 -20.41
CA HIS A 31 -5.01 11.46 -19.49
C HIS A 31 -4.47 12.32 -18.35
N GLU A 32 -5.26 13.30 -17.93
CA GLU A 32 -4.95 14.18 -16.79
C GLU A 32 -5.25 13.44 -15.49
N ILE A 33 -4.33 13.56 -14.53
CA ILE A 33 -4.54 13.11 -13.15
C ILE A 33 -5.13 14.31 -12.40
N THR A 34 -6.40 14.19 -12.03
CA THR A 34 -7.17 15.26 -11.38
C THR A 34 -6.70 15.52 -9.96
N ASN A 35 -7.24 16.57 -9.33
CA ASN A 35 -6.90 16.88 -7.94
C ASN A 35 -7.53 15.88 -6.96
N GLU A 36 -8.59 15.19 -7.39
CA GLU A 36 -9.35 14.19 -6.64
C GLU A 36 -8.68 12.81 -6.72
N ASP A 37 -8.05 12.46 -7.85
CA ASP A 37 -7.39 11.16 -8.05
C ASP A 37 -6.26 10.90 -7.03
N ILE A 38 -5.56 11.95 -6.59
CA ILE A 38 -4.43 11.82 -5.67
C ILE A 38 -4.88 11.47 -4.24
N PRO A 39 -5.80 12.24 -3.60
CA PRO A 39 -6.42 11.84 -2.34
C PRO A 39 -7.04 10.44 -2.38
N ASP A 40 -7.81 10.12 -3.42
CA ASP A 40 -8.48 8.82 -3.54
C ASP A 40 -7.46 7.67 -3.59
N ALA A 41 -6.40 7.83 -4.38
CA ALA A 41 -5.30 6.87 -4.40
C ALA A 41 -4.58 6.78 -3.04
N ILE A 42 -4.37 7.90 -2.35
CA ILE A 42 -3.74 7.90 -1.01
C ILE A 42 -4.56 7.06 -0.03
N ASP A 43 -5.89 7.16 -0.05
CA ASP A 43 -6.78 6.41 0.83
C ASP A 43 -6.73 4.91 0.55
N ILE A 44 -6.79 4.50 -0.72
CA ILE A 44 -6.63 3.09 -1.12
C ILE A 44 -5.30 2.52 -0.61
N TYR A 45 -4.21 3.28 -0.76
CA TYR A 45 -2.89 2.85 -0.31
C TYR A 45 -2.74 2.88 1.22
N ASN A 46 -3.41 3.80 1.93
CA ASN A 46 -3.45 3.84 3.39
C ASN A 46 -4.15 2.61 3.95
N GLU A 47 -5.31 2.27 3.39
CA GLU A 47 -6.04 1.05 3.73
C GLU A 47 -5.18 -0.19 3.49
N ASN A 48 -4.48 -0.26 2.35
CA ASN A 48 -3.57 -1.38 2.07
C ASN A 48 -2.49 -1.54 3.14
N ARG A 49 -1.87 -0.42 3.56
CA ARG A 49 -0.86 -0.41 4.63
C ARG A 49 -1.44 -0.86 5.97
N GLN A 50 -2.68 -0.50 6.27
CA GLN A 50 -3.36 -0.95 7.47
C GLN A 50 -3.61 -2.46 7.43
N LEU A 51 -4.21 -2.98 6.36
CA LEU A 51 -4.51 -4.41 6.21
C LEU A 51 -3.24 -5.27 6.25
N LEU A 52 -2.14 -4.81 5.66
CA LEU A 52 -0.86 -5.53 5.76
C LEU A 52 -0.30 -5.53 7.19
N ARG A 53 -0.49 -4.47 7.98
CA ARG A 53 -0.11 -4.49 9.40
C ARG A 53 -0.93 -5.53 10.17
N GLU A 54 -2.24 -5.58 9.94
CA GLU A 54 -3.11 -6.59 10.55
C GLU A 54 -2.66 -8.03 10.17
N LEU A 55 -2.26 -8.25 8.91
CA LEU A 55 -1.67 -9.53 8.46
C LEU A 55 -0.37 -9.86 9.21
N TYR A 56 0.50 -8.87 9.42
CA TYR A 56 1.73 -9.06 10.19
C TYR A 56 1.46 -9.35 11.66
N ASP A 57 0.42 -8.77 12.25
CA ASP A 57 0.04 -9.03 13.63
C ASP A 57 -0.38 -10.50 13.81
N LEU A 58 -1.04 -11.12 12.83
CA LEU A 58 -1.37 -12.57 12.86
C LEU A 58 -0.13 -13.49 12.95
N ARG A 59 1.05 -13.01 12.55
CA ARG A 59 2.31 -13.74 12.70
C ARG A 59 2.87 -13.65 14.13
N GLY A 60 2.45 -12.68 14.94
CA GLY A 60 3.06 -12.36 16.23
C GLY A 60 2.15 -12.43 17.46
N LEU A 61 0.85 -12.70 17.28
CA LEU A 61 -0.14 -12.59 18.37
C LEU A 61 -0.26 -13.83 19.29
N GLU A 62 0.27 -15.00 18.92
CA GLU A 62 0.08 -16.24 19.70
C GLU A 62 1.36 -17.10 19.79
N ASP A 63 1.38 -18.02 20.76
CA ASP A 63 2.42 -19.07 20.91
C ASP A 63 2.53 -19.96 19.65
N TYR A 64 1.47 -19.96 18.82
CA TYR A 64 1.44 -20.59 17.50
C TYR A 64 0.94 -19.57 16.46
N PRO A 65 1.74 -19.17 15.46
CA PRO A 65 1.32 -18.17 14.48
C PRO A 65 0.19 -18.70 13.59
N LEU A 66 -0.87 -17.90 13.39
CA LEU A 66 -2.01 -18.27 12.55
C LEU A 66 -1.64 -18.34 11.06
N ILE A 67 -0.59 -17.62 10.66
CA ILE A 67 -0.06 -17.63 9.30
C ILE A 67 1.45 -17.83 9.30
N SER A 68 1.95 -18.71 8.44
CA SER A 68 3.39 -18.93 8.29
C SER A 68 4.08 -17.77 7.56
N GLY A 69 5.40 -17.65 7.72
CA GLY A 69 6.19 -16.68 6.98
C GLY A 69 6.16 -16.90 5.46
N ARG A 70 5.98 -18.15 5.00
CA ARG A 70 5.86 -18.48 3.57
C ARG A 70 4.54 -17.97 3.00
N GLU A 71 3.44 -18.19 3.70
CA GLU A 71 2.11 -17.70 3.30
C GLU A 71 2.08 -16.17 3.31
N THR A 72 2.62 -15.55 4.36
CA THR A 72 2.77 -14.08 4.43
C THR A 72 3.54 -13.55 3.23
N GLY A 73 4.68 -14.18 2.88
CA GLY A 73 5.47 -13.80 1.71
C GLY A 73 4.69 -13.93 0.39
N GLY A 74 3.89 -14.99 0.25
CA GLY A 74 3.02 -15.20 -0.90
C GLY A 74 1.95 -14.12 -1.04
N VAL A 75 1.29 -13.76 0.07
CA VAL A 75 0.30 -12.68 0.12
C VAL A 75 0.94 -11.34 -0.25
N LEU A 76 2.10 -11.01 0.32
CA LEU A 76 2.82 -9.77 0.02
C LEU A 76 3.21 -9.67 -1.46
N TYR A 77 3.69 -10.77 -2.05
CA TYR A 77 4.03 -10.82 -3.46
C TYR A 77 2.81 -10.50 -4.33
N TRP A 78 1.68 -11.16 -4.06
CA TRP A 78 0.44 -10.95 -4.81
C TRP A 78 -0.13 -9.54 -4.63
N VAL A 79 -0.13 -9.01 -3.40
CA VAL A 79 -0.59 -7.65 -3.10
C VAL A 79 0.23 -6.60 -3.85
N ASN A 80 1.54 -6.80 -3.97
CA ASN A 80 2.40 -5.87 -4.72
C ASN A 80 2.10 -5.89 -6.22
N ALA A 81 1.85 -7.07 -6.79
CA ALA A 81 1.55 -7.25 -8.21
C ALA A 81 0.13 -6.81 -8.61
N SER A 82 -0.78 -6.61 -7.66
CA SER A 82 -2.18 -6.32 -7.91
C SER A 82 -2.53 -4.82 -7.77
N PRO A 83 -3.57 -4.35 -8.48
CA PRO A 83 -4.24 -3.09 -8.15
C PRO A 83 -4.63 -3.06 -6.66
N LYS A 84 -4.35 -1.94 -5.98
CA LYS A 84 -4.41 -1.90 -4.51
C LYS A 84 -5.83 -1.98 -3.97
N ASP A 85 -6.81 -1.45 -4.70
CA ASP A 85 -8.24 -1.61 -4.42
C ASP A 85 -8.65 -3.09 -4.41
N LYS A 86 -8.24 -3.86 -5.42
CA LYS A 86 -8.51 -5.31 -5.50
C LYS A 86 -7.72 -6.09 -4.48
N ALA A 87 -6.48 -5.70 -4.23
CA ALA A 87 -5.70 -6.28 -3.15
C ALA A 87 -6.37 -6.08 -1.79
N ASN A 88 -6.93 -4.90 -1.52
CA ASN A 88 -7.61 -4.60 -0.27
C ASN A 88 -8.88 -5.45 -0.09
N GLU A 89 -9.69 -5.61 -1.15
CA GLU A 89 -10.86 -6.49 -1.14
C GLU A 89 -10.49 -7.92 -0.73
N THR A 90 -9.45 -8.49 -1.35
CA THR A 90 -8.97 -9.85 -1.04
C THR A 90 -8.34 -9.95 0.35
N LEU A 91 -7.52 -8.98 0.75
CA LEU A 91 -6.89 -8.96 2.08
C LEU A 91 -7.93 -8.96 3.20
N LYS A 92 -8.99 -8.15 3.07
CA LYS A 92 -10.11 -8.15 4.03
C LYS A 92 -10.77 -9.52 4.14
N ALA A 93 -10.98 -10.19 3.01
CA ALA A 93 -11.55 -11.54 2.99
C ALA A 93 -10.61 -12.54 3.69
N CYS A 94 -9.32 -12.54 3.36
CA CYS A 94 -8.32 -13.40 4.00
C CYS A 94 -8.28 -13.19 5.52
N LEU A 95 -8.14 -11.94 5.99
CA LEU A 95 -8.12 -11.63 7.42
C LEU A 95 -9.40 -12.08 8.13
N TYR A 96 -10.56 -11.89 7.49
CA TYR A 96 -11.84 -12.36 8.05
C TYR A 96 -11.88 -13.89 8.22
N PHE A 97 -11.39 -14.65 7.23
CA PHE A 97 -11.37 -16.11 7.30
C PHE A 97 -10.41 -16.62 8.38
N GLU A 98 -9.20 -16.07 8.49
CA GLU A 98 -8.20 -16.50 9.49
C GLU A 98 -8.64 -16.16 10.93
N ILE A 99 -9.31 -15.02 11.13
CA ILE A 99 -9.76 -14.61 12.46
C ILE A 99 -11.01 -15.40 12.90
N LYS A 100 -11.92 -15.74 11.98
CA LYS A 100 -13.15 -16.47 12.31
C LYS A 100 -13.05 -17.99 12.22
N GLY A 101 -12.13 -18.54 11.43
CA GLY A 101 -11.89 -19.99 11.35
C GLY A 101 -11.31 -20.59 12.62
N THR A 102 -10.81 -19.74 13.52
CA THR A 102 -10.16 -20.10 14.79
C THR A 102 -11.11 -20.01 16.01
N ARG A 103 -12.42 -19.83 15.80
CA ARG A 103 -13.45 -19.83 16.86
C ARG A 103 -14.45 -20.97 16.74
#